data_AF-A0AAU4AAA8-F1
#
_entry.id   AF-A0AAU4AAA8-F1
#
_cell.length_a   1.000
_cell.length_b   1.000
_cell.length_c   1.000
_cell.angle_alpha   90.00
_cell.angle_beta   90.00
_cell.angle_gamma   90.00
#
_symmetry.space_group_name_H-M   'P 1'
#
loop_
_entity.id
_entity.type
_entity.pdbx_description
1 polymer ?
#
loop_
_entity_poly.entity_id
_entity_poly.type
_entity_poly.pdbx_seq_one_letter_code
_entity_poly.pdbx_strand_id
1 'polypeptide(L)'
;MPTDEKVVFITIDDGWVHDPAVAQKLVEQRVPASLFLLPGATSYDPSYFTGLVDQGRVSVENHTVNHPDLTTLDAAGKDAEVCGAEDQLTTTFGRAPKLLRPPYGAVNDDVRLAAKACGVKALITWTYDFTTWSETPATPQLHSGDIVLLHFTPTLGADLQRALDAAKAAGLKPAALMPHLKSAGLVP
;
A
#
# COMPACT_ATOMS: atom_id res chain seq x y z
N MET A 1 8.17 9.84 6.41
CA MET A 1 9.56 9.33 6.39
C MET A 1 10.53 10.50 6.25
N PRO A 2 11.63 10.56 7.00
CA PRO A 2 12.57 11.68 6.88
C PRO A 2 13.20 11.75 5.49
N THR A 3 13.01 12.87 4.78
CA THR A 3 13.65 13.17 3.50
C THR A 3 13.55 14.65 3.18
N ASP A 4 14.56 15.19 2.50
CA ASP A 4 14.54 16.55 1.94
C ASP A 4 13.94 16.59 0.53
N GLU A 5 13.73 15.42 -0.10
CA GLU A 5 13.07 15.32 -1.40
C GLU A 5 11.62 15.81 -1.30
N LYS A 6 11.15 16.57 -2.30
CA LYS A 6 9.78 17.09 -2.38
C LYS A 6 8.81 16.03 -2.88
N VAL A 7 8.64 14.97 -2.09
CA VAL A 7 7.87 13.78 -2.47
C VAL A 7 6.84 13.38 -1.42
N VAL A 8 5.81 12.66 -1.86
CA VAL A 8 4.86 11.91 -1.02
C VAL A 8 4.71 10.50 -1.58
N PHE A 9 4.33 9.54 -0.73
CA PHE A 9 4.13 8.16 -1.12
C PHE A 9 2.65 7.81 -1.08
N ILE A 10 2.06 7.58 -2.25
CA ILE A 10 0.66 7.15 -2.37
C ILE A 10 0.59 5.64 -2.12
N THR A 11 -0.26 5.23 -1.20
CA THR A 11 -0.47 3.82 -0.87
C THR A 11 -1.96 3.51 -0.81
N ILE A 12 -2.37 2.33 -1.26
CA ILE A 12 -3.78 1.94 -1.40
C ILE A 12 -3.96 0.50 -0.92
N ASP A 13 -4.92 0.29 -0.03
CA ASP A 13 -5.07 -0.99 0.69
C ASP A 13 -6.31 -1.79 0.26
N ASP A 14 -6.29 -3.08 0.64
CA ASP A 14 -7.29 -4.14 0.49
C ASP A 14 -7.45 -4.69 -0.92
N GLY A 15 -7.94 -3.86 -1.84
CA GLY A 15 -8.21 -4.25 -3.22
C GLY A 15 -9.67 -4.57 -3.56
N TRP A 16 -10.66 -4.42 -2.67
CA TRP A 16 -12.01 -4.96 -2.93
C TRP A 16 -12.84 -4.28 -4.02
N VAL A 17 -12.63 -2.99 -4.30
CA VAL A 17 -13.35 -2.26 -5.36
C VAL A 17 -12.46 -2.04 -6.58
N HIS A 18 -12.88 -2.56 -7.73
CA HIS A 18 -12.14 -2.47 -9.00
C HIS A 18 -12.74 -1.42 -9.93
N ASP A 19 -12.60 -0.13 -9.56
CA ASP A 19 -13.10 0.96 -10.41
C ASP A 19 -12.15 1.18 -11.61
N PRO A 20 -12.60 0.97 -12.87
CA PRO A 20 -11.77 1.19 -14.05
C PRO A 20 -11.31 2.65 -14.20
N ALA A 21 -12.09 3.62 -13.72
CA ALA A 21 -11.71 5.03 -13.79
C ALA A 21 -10.52 5.36 -12.88
N VAL A 22 -10.40 4.68 -11.74
CA VAL A 22 -9.21 4.78 -10.88
C VAL A 22 -7.99 4.20 -11.59
N ALA A 23 -8.12 3.02 -12.20
CA ALA A 23 -7.02 2.41 -12.92
C ALA A 23 -6.54 3.28 -14.08
N GLN A 24 -7.49 3.80 -14.89
CA GLN A 24 -7.20 4.74 -15.96
C GLN A 24 -6.48 5.98 -15.44
N LYS A 25 -6.96 6.59 -14.33
CA LYS A 25 -6.32 7.76 -13.73
C LYS A 25 -4.87 7.49 -13.31
N LEU A 26 -4.62 6.37 -12.61
CA LEU A 26 -3.27 5.99 -12.16
C LEU A 26 -2.31 5.80 -13.35
N VAL A 27 -2.78 5.18 -14.43
CA VAL A 27 -2.01 4.94 -15.66
C VAL A 27 -1.74 6.23 -16.42
N GLU A 28 -2.79 7.00 -16.76
CA GLU A 28 -2.68 8.20 -17.59
C GLU A 28 -1.85 9.30 -16.91
N GLN A 29 -2.06 9.49 -15.62
CA GLN A 29 -1.31 10.48 -14.83
C GLN A 29 0.05 9.96 -14.36
N ARG A 30 0.37 8.68 -14.62
CA ARG A 30 1.61 8.00 -14.20
C ARG A 30 1.91 8.18 -12.72
N VAL A 31 0.89 8.09 -11.87
CA VAL A 31 1.02 8.26 -10.43
C VAL A 31 1.71 7.02 -9.86
N PRO A 32 2.90 7.16 -9.24
CA PRO A 32 3.51 6.04 -8.53
C PRO A 32 2.70 5.72 -7.27
N ALA A 33 2.35 4.44 -7.09
CA ALA A 33 1.60 3.99 -5.91
C ALA A 33 2.07 2.60 -5.45
N SER A 34 1.96 2.34 -4.15
CA SER A 34 2.15 0.98 -3.60
C SER A 34 0.79 0.43 -3.17
N LEU A 35 0.38 -0.69 -3.76
CA LEU A 35 -0.88 -1.34 -3.49
C LEU A 35 -0.64 -2.46 -2.47
N PHE A 36 -1.17 -2.33 -1.25
CA PHE A 36 -1.10 -3.40 -0.25
C PHE A 36 -2.37 -4.23 -0.37
N LEU A 37 -2.28 -5.38 -1.03
CA LEU A 37 -3.45 -6.13 -1.48
C LEU A 37 -3.67 -7.38 -0.64
N LEU A 38 -4.95 -7.70 -0.43
CA LEU A 38 -5.38 -9.00 0.06
C LEU A 38 -5.43 -9.98 -1.12
N PRO A 39 -4.81 -11.17 -1.03
CA PRO A 39 -4.88 -12.18 -2.10
C PRO A 39 -6.29 -12.49 -2.57
N GLY A 40 -7.26 -12.54 -1.65
CA GLY A 40 -8.67 -12.78 -1.94
C GLY A 40 -9.27 -11.75 -2.88
N ALA A 41 -8.97 -10.46 -2.69
CA ALA A 41 -9.43 -9.38 -3.55
C ALA A 41 -8.81 -9.49 -4.96
N THR A 42 -7.52 -9.78 -5.04
CA THR A 42 -6.83 -9.94 -6.34
C THR A 42 -7.30 -11.15 -7.13
N SER A 43 -7.79 -12.19 -6.45
CA SER A 43 -8.28 -13.40 -7.11
C SER A 43 -9.67 -13.21 -7.74
N TYR A 44 -10.44 -12.22 -7.29
CA TYR A 44 -11.76 -11.91 -7.83
C TYR A 44 -11.69 -11.26 -9.22
N ASP A 45 -10.71 -10.37 -9.43
CA ASP A 45 -10.40 -9.77 -10.74
C ASP A 45 -8.89 -9.61 -10.91
N PRO A 46 -8.19 -10.68 -11.28
CA PRO A 46 -6.74 -10.61 -11.48
C PRO A 46 -6.37 -9.64 -12.61
N SER A 47 -7.24 -9.48 -13.61
CA SER A 47 -6.97 -8.65 -14.79
C SER A 47 -6.87 -7.16 -14.47
N TYR A 48 -7.67 -6.69 -13.51
CA TYR A 48 -7.61 -5.31 -13.03
C TYR A 48 -6.22 -4.98 -12.46
N PHE A 49 -5.71 -5.83 -11.58
CA PHE A 49 -4.42 -5.59 -10.92
C PHE A 49 -3.23 -5.87 -11.82
N THR A 50 -3.25 -6.93 -12.64
CA THR A 50 -2.15 -7.15 -13.60
C THR A 50 -2.08 -6.02 -14.62
N GLY A 51 -3.23 -5.53 -15.11
CA GLY A 51 -3.28 -4.36 -15.99
C GLY A 51 -2.71 -3.10 -15.33
N LEU A 52 -3.03 -2.87 -14.06
CA LEU A 52 -2.45 -1.78 -13.27
C LEU A 52 -0.93 -1.89 -13.14
N VAL A 53 -0.41 -3.08 -12.85
CA VAL A 53 1.04 -3.34 -12.72
C VAL A 53 1.75 -3.14 -14.06
N ASP A 54 1.18 -3.64 -15.16
CA ASP A 54 1.80 -3.62 -16.48
C ASP A 54 1.81 -2.21 -17.11
N GLN A 55 0.75 -1.43 -16.89
CA GLN A 55 0.55 -0.14 -17.56
C GLN A 55 0.84 1.05 -16.66
N GLY A 56 0.76 0.87 -15.34
CA GLY A 56 0.93 1.92 -14.35
C GLY A 56 2.35 2.02 -13.78
N ARG A 57 2.52 2.90 -12.80
CA ARG A 57 3.75 2.99 -11.99
C ARG A 57 3.52 2.42 -10.60
N VAL A 58 2.85 1.28 -10.53
CA VAL A 58 2.42 0.70 -9.25
C VAL A 58 3.27 -0.51 -8.86
N SER A 59 3.32 -0.79 -7.57
CA SER A 59 3.89 -2.03 -7.03
C SER A 59 2.89 -2.72 -6.12
N VAL A 60 2.76 -4.04 -6.23
CA VAL A 60 1.96 -4.86 -5.30
C VAL A 60 2.80 -5.28 -4.11
N GLU A 61 2.23 -5.11 -2.92
CA GLU A 61 2.82 -5.38 -1.61
C GLU A 61 1.79 -6.12 -0.71
N ASN A 62 2.25 -6.64 0.44
CA ASN A 62 1.51 -7.60 1.24
C ASN A 62 0.57 -6.91 2.25
N HIS A 63 -0.70 -7.32 2.31
CA HIS A 63 -1.66 -6.86 3.32
C HIS A 63 -2.29 -8.00 4.14
N THR A 64 -1.57 -9.10 4.33
CA THR A 64 -2.02 -10.38 4.92
C THR A 64 -3.02 -11.13 4.03
N VAL A 65 -3.44 -12.32 4.45
CA VAL A 65 -4.40 -13.14 3.69
C VAL A 65 -5.82 -12.65 3.95
N ASN A 66 -6.18 -12.52 5.24
CA ASN A 66 -7.56 -12.31 5.68
C ASN A 66 -7.78 -11.00 6.47
N HIS A 67 -6.79 -10.11 6.50
CA HIS A 67 -6.85 -8.84 7.22
C HIS A 67 -7.06 -8.96 8.77
N PRO A 68 -6.47 -9.93 9.50
CA PRO A 68 -6.61 -9.97 10.96
C PRO A 68 -5.67 -8.98 11.65
N ASP A 69 -6.00 -8.60 12.89
CA ASP A 69 -5.01 -7.99 13.79
C ASP A 69 -3.94 -9.04 14.14
N LEU A 70 -2.79 -8.94 13.47
CA LEU A 70 -1.68 -9.88 13.65
C LEU A 70 -1.18 -9.93 15.10
N THR A 71 -1.35 -8.87 15.89
CA THR A 71 -0.86 -8.83 17.28
C THR A 71 -1.65 -9.78 18.19
N THR A 72 -2.85 -10.17 17.77
CA THR A 72 -3.75 -11.08 18.52
C THR A 72 -3.54 -12.57 18.19
N LEU A 73 -2.82 -12.86 17.11
CA LEU A 73 -2.59 -14.23 16.65
C LEU A 73 -1.44 -14.90 17.40
N ASP A 74 -1.35 -16.22 17.35
CA ASP A 74 -0.13 -16.95 17.72
C ASP A 74 0.91 -16.91 16.58
N ALA A 75 2.07 -17.55 16.78
CA ALA A 75 3.14 -17.55 15.77
C ALA A 75 2.69 -18.20 14.45
N ALA A 76 2.01 -19.34 14.51
CA ALA A 76 1.55 -20.05 13.33
C ALA A 76 0.50 -19.24 12.55
N GLY A 77 -0.41 -18.55 13.24
CA GLY A 77 -1.38 -17.65 12.62
C GLY A 77 -0.72 -16.46 11.93
N LYS A 78 0.29 -15.83 12.56
CA LYS A 78 1.06 -14.75 11.92
C LYS A 78 1.78 -15.24 10.65
N ASP A 79 2.42 -16.40 10.72
CA ASP A 79 3.13 -16.97 9.57
C ASP A 79 2.16 -17.31 8.44
N ALA A 80 1.02 -17.93 8.75
CA ALA A 80 -0.01 -18.25 7.75
C ALA A 80 -0.53 -16.99 7.03
N GLU A 81 -0.73 -15.90 7.77
CA GLU A 81 -1.21 -14.63 7.22
C GLU A 81 -0.15 -13.90 6.41
N VAL A 82 1.11 -13.89 6.84
CA VAL A 82 2.15 -13.12 6.16
C VAL A 82 2.78 -13.93 5.01
N CYS A 83 3.29 -15.13 5.28
CA CYS A 83 3.92 -15.98 4.26
C CYS A 83 2.86 -16.46 3.25
N GLY A 84 1.65 -16.82 3.70
CA GLY A 84 0.59 -17.25 2.80
C GLY A 84 0.15 -16.15 1.82
N ALA A 85 0.19 -14.88 2.23
CA ALA A 85 -0.05 -13.76 1.33
C ALA A 85 1.12 -13.52 0.36
N GLU A 86 2.37 -13.68 0.83
CA GLU A 86 3.54 -13.64 -0.04
C GLU A 86 3.43 -14.68 -1.17
N ASP A 87 3.15 -15.93 -0.85
CA ASP A 87 3.07 -17.03 -1.82
C ASP A 87 1.98 -16.79 -2.87
N GLN A 88 0.79 -16.38 -2.44
CA GLN A 88 -0.35 -16.14 -3.33
C GLN A 88 -0.10 -14.93 -4.23
N LEU A 89 0.38 -13.81 -3.68
CA LEU A 89 0.69 -12.62 -4.48
C LEU A 89 1.87 -12.87 -5.42
N THR A 90 2.87 -13.66 -5.01
CA THR A 90 3.97 -14.08 -5.90
C THR A 90 3.44 -14.90 -7.08
N THR A 91 2.52 -15.81 -6.82
CA THR A 91 1.89 -16.64 -7.85
C THR A 91 1.13 -15.79 -8.87
N THR A 92 0.38 -14.78 -8.41
CA THR A 92 -0.42 -13.91 -9.27
C THR A 92 0.44 -12.90 -10.06
N PHE A 93 1.43 -12.27 -9.42
CA PHE A 93 2.16 -11.13 -9.99
C PHE A 93 3.59 -11.46 -10.43
N GLY A 94 4.05 -12.70 -10.23
CA GLY A 94 5.41 -13.16 -10.58
C GLY A 94 6.52 -12.54 -9.74
N ARG A 95 6.19 -11.72 -8.73
CA ARG A 95 7.13 -11.05 -7.85
C ARG A 95 6.64 -11.14 -6.41
N ALA A 96 7.48 -11.65 -5.53
CA ALA A 96 7.22 -11.61 -4.10
C ALA A 96 7.13 -10.16 -3.59
N PRO A 97 6.05 -9.81 -2.85
CA PRO A 97 6.01 -8.60 -2.03
C PRO A 97 7.29 -8.43 -1.22
N LYS A 98 7.65 -7.19 -0.95
CA LYS A 98 8.82 -6.84 -0.14
C LYS A 98 8.44 -5.97 1.05
N LEU A 99 7.27 -5.37 1.01
CA LEU A 99 6.71 -4.56 2.08
C LEU A 99 5.47 -5.27 2.63
N LEU A 100 5.25 -5.15 3.93
CA LEU A 100 4.01 -5.54 4.59
C LEU A 100 3.38 -4.29 5.19
N ARG A 101 2.08 -4.12 4.97
CA ARG A 101 1.28 -3.26 5.82
C ARG A 101 0.46 -4.14 6.75
N PRO A 102 0.75 -4.13 8.06
CA PRO A 102 -0.07 -4.85 9.02
C PRO A 102 -1.48 -4.23 9.07
N PRO A 103 -2.54 -5.04 9.02
CA PRO A 103 -3.91 -4.58 9.22
C PRO A 103 -4.02 -3.68 10.46
N TYR A 104 -4.83 -2.63 10.33
CA TYR A 104 -5.05 -1.63 11.39
C TYR A 104 -3.79 -0.87 11.85
N GLY A 105 -2.65 -1.03 11.18
CA GLY A 105 -1.36 -0.52 11.63
C GLY A 105 -0.85 -1.18 12.91
N ALA A 106 -1.42 -2.34 13.29
CA ALA A 106 -1.10 -3.02 14.53
C ALA A 106 0.26 -3.75 14.42
N VAL A 107 1.22 -3.34 15.24
CA VAL A 107 2.59 -3.87 15.21
C VAL A 107 3.11 -4.15 16.61
N ASN A 108 3.66 -5.34 16.80
CA ASN A 108 4.51 -5.70 17.94
C ASN A 108 5.76 -6.45 17.45
N ASP A 109 6.64 -6.85 18.37
CA ASP A 109 7.90 -7.50 18.02
C ASP A 109 7.70 -8.87 17.36
N ASP A 110 6.66 -9.61 17.76
CA ASP A 110 6.30 -10.89 17.13
C ASP A 110 5.88 -10.71 15.68
N VAL A 111 5.11 -9.66 15.36
CA VAL A 111 4.74 -9.31 13.98
C VAL A 111 5.98 -8.96 13.16
N ARG A 112 6.93 -8.21 13.72
CA ARG A 112 8.20 -7.89 13.03
C ARG A 112 9.01 -9.15 12.74
N LEU A 113 9.06 -10.08 13.70
CA LEU A 113 9.79 -11.34 13.56
C LEU A 113 9.17 -12.22 12.47
N ALA A 114 7.85 -12.42 12.51
CA ALA A 114 7.12 -13.20 11.50
C ALA A 114 7.31 -12.60 10.10
N ALA A 115 7.14 -11.27 9.97
CA ALA A 115 7.35 -10.60 8.69
C ALA A 115 8.77 -10.80 8.14
N LYS A 116 9.80 -10.65 8.98
CA LYS A 116 11.18 -10.88 8.58
C LYS A 116 11.44 -12.33 8.18
N ALA A 117 10.86 -13.30 8.90
CA ALA A 117 10.96 -14.72 8.57
C ALA A 117 10.33 -15.04 7.20
N CYS A 118 9.21 -14.38 6.89
CA CYS A 118 8.55 -14.41 5.58
C CYS A 118 9.19 -13.47 4.55
N GLY A 119 10.46 -13.07 4.69
CA GLY A 119 11.17 -12.33 3.63
C GLY A 119 10.82 -10.85 3.46
N VAL A 120 9.88 -10.30 4.22
CA VAL A 120 9.50 -8.88 4.24
C VAL A 120 10.70 -8.02 4.65
N LYS A 121 10.89 -6.90 3.93
CA LYS A 121 12.00 -5.97 4.14
C LYS A 121 11.66 -4.82 5.08
N ALA A 122 10.42 -4.35 5.05
CA ALA A 122 9.95 -3.30 5.95
C ALA A 122 8.44 -3.42 6.21
N LEU A 123 8.05 -3.00 7.41
CA LEU A 123 6.65 -2.74 7.75
C LEU A 123 6.32 -1.28 7.42
N ILE A 124 5.20 -1.06 6.73
CA ILE A 124 4.79 0.27 6.27
C ILE A 124 3.48 0.67 6.94
N THR A 125 3.55 1.70 7.79
CA THR A 125 2.38 2.45 8.26
C THR A 125 2.23 3.75 7.45
N TRP A 126 1.29 4.61 7.84
CA TRP A 126 0.99 5.85 7.14
C TRP A 126 1.14 7.06 8.06
N THR A 127 1.22 8.24 7.45
CA THR A 127 1.19 9.53 8.14
C THR A 127 -0.23 10.07 8.20
N TYR A 128 -0.95 10.01 7.08
CA TYR A 128 -2.32 10.51 6.97
C TYR A 128 -3.20 9.54 6.19
N ASP A 129 -4.40 9.30 6.70
CA ASP A 129 -5.45 8.56 6.00
C ASP A 129 -6.38 9.56 5.29
N PHE A 130 -6.51 9.38 3.98
CA PHE A 130 -7.37 10.19 3.11
C PHE A 130 -8.66 9.47 2.74
N THR A 131 -8.88 8.27 3.25
CA THR A 131 -10.04 7.44 2.88
C THR A 131 -11.32 8.04 3.44
N THR A 132 -12.31 8.20 2.56
CA THR A 132 -13.67 8.51 2.98
C THR A 132 -14.39 7.23 3.40
N TRP A 133 -14.71 7.12 4.68
CA TRP A 133 -15.52 6.04 5.24
C TRP A 133 -16.97 6.51 5.42
N SER A 134 -17.42 6.69 6.66
CA SER A 134 -18.68 7.39 6.96
C SER A 134 -18.56 8.91 6.76
N GLU A 135 -17.35 9.44 6.95
CA GLU A 135 -17.04 10.86 6.82
C GLU A 135 -15.74 11.04 6.04
N THR A 136 -15.64 12.14 5.29
CA THR A 136 -14.39 12.52 4.63
C THR A 136 -13.47 13.19 5.66
N PRO A 137 -12.25 12.67 5.89
CA PRO A 137 -11.33 13.29 6.84
C PRO A 137 -10.87 14.66 6.35
N ALA A 138 -10.57 15.57 7.28
CA ALA A 138 -9.99 16.87 6.97
C ALA A 138 -8.71 16.70 6.14
N THR A 139 -8.51 17.56 5.14
CA THR A 139 -7.30 17.51 4.30
C THR A 139 -6.11 18.12 5.06
N PRO A 140 -5.08 17.35 5.43
CA PRO A 140 -3.89 17.86 6.10
C PRO A 140 -2.97 18.60 5.13
N GLN A 141 -2.08 19.43 5.68
CA GLN A 141 -0.91 19.90 4.94
C GLN A 141 0.14 18.78 4.90
N LEU A 142 0.43 18.28 3.70
CA LEU A 142 1.43 17.24 3.49
C LEU A 142 2.85 17.80 3.56
N HIS A 143 3.77 16.97 4.03
CA HIS A 143 5.20 17.23 4.14
C HIS A 143 6.01 16.21 3.34
N SER A 144 7.27 16.56 3.07
CA SER A 144 8.23 15.67 2.41
C SER A 144 8.29 14.30 3.10
N GLY A 145 8.08 13.26 2.32
CA GLY A 145 8.15 11.87 2.74
C GLY A 145 6.93 11.34 3.49
N ASP A 146 5.84 12.09 3.56
CA ASP A 146 4.57 11.58 4.10
C ASP A 146 4.08 10.39 3.28
N ILE A 147 3.52 9.42 4.00
CA ILE A 147 2.88 8.24 3.41
C ILE A 147 1.36 8.44 3.53
N VAL A 148 0.69 8.49 2.39
CA VAL A 148 -0.76 8.67 2.29
C VAL A 148 -1.44 7.32 2.17
N LEU A 149 -2.37 7.03 3.08
CA LEU A 149 -3.25 5.87 3.04
C LEU A 149 -4.56 6.18 2.30
N LEU A 150 -4.93 5.27 1.41
CA LEU A 150 -6.20 5.18 0.69
C LEU A 150 -6.66 3.71 0.72
N HIS A 151 -7.91 3.44 0.37
CA HIS A 151 -8.41 2.07 0.23
C HIS A 151 -9.18 1.90 -1.08
N PHE A 152 -9.21 0.67 -1.61
CA PHE A 152 -10.07 0.31 -2.74
C PHE A 152 -11.54 0.25 -2.32
N THR A 153 -12.13 1.44 -2.15
CA THR A 153 -13.54 1.69 -1.84
C THR A 153 -14.23 2.41 -3.01
N PRO A 154 -15.56 2.57 -3.02
CA PRO A 154 -16.25 3.35 -4.05
C PRO A 154 -15.84 4.82 -4.11
N THR A 155 -15.18 5.35 -3.07
CA THR A 155 -14.73 6.76 -3.00
C THR A 155 -13.29 6.95 -3.48
N LEU A 156 -12.55 5.87 -3.77
CA LEU A 156 -11.11 5.92 -4.07
C LEU A 156 -10.75 6.95 -5.14
N GLY A 157 -11.55 7.07 -6.21
CA GLY A 157 -11.26 8.03 -7.29
C GLY A 157 -11.27 9.50 -6.83
N ALA A 158 -12.14 9.84 -5.88
CA ALA A 158 -12.23 11.16 -5.27
C ALA A 158 -11.15 11.36 -4.19
N ASP A 159 -10.93 10.36 -3.35
CA ASP A 159 -9.92 10.40 -2.28
C ASP A 159 -8.50 10.51 -2.86
N LEU A 160 -8.21 9.77 -3.93
CA LEU A 160 -6.96 9.88 -4.68
C LEU A 160 -6.79 11.29 -5.26
N GLN A 161 -7.83 11.88 -5.85
CA GLN A 161 -7.74 13.25 -6.37
C GLN A 161 -7.41 14.25 -5.27
N ARG A 162 -8.07 14.12 -4.12
CA ARG A 162 -7.85 14.99 -2.97
C ARG A 162 -6.43 14.88 -2.42
N ALA A 163 -5.88 13.67 -2.36
CA ALA A 163 -4.49 13.44 -1.98
C ALA A 163 -3.50 14.09 -2.97
N LEU A 164 -3.74 13.96 -4.27
CA LEU A 164 -2.90 14.55 -5.32
C LEU A 164 -2.96 16.09 -5.30
N ASP A 165 -4.13 16.67 -5.06
CA ASP A 165 -4.32 18.11 -4.95
C ASP A 165 -3.61 18.67 -3.70
N ALA A 166 -3.71 17.97 -2.56
CA ALA A 166 -2.99 18.32 -1.34
C ALA A 166 -1.47 18.26 -1.54
N ALA A 167 -0.97 17.21 -2.21
CA ALA A 167 0.46 17.08 -2.52
C ALA A 167 0.93 18.23 -3.41
N LYS A 168 0.17 18.55 -4.46
CA LYS A 168 0.47 19.66 -5.37
C LYS A 168 0.47 21.01 -4.64
N ALA A 169 -0.50 21.26 -3.76
CA ALA A 169 -0.56 22.48 -2.96
C ALA A 169 0.65 22.64 -2.02
N ALA A 170 1.18 21.52 -1.51
CA ALA A 170 2.40 21.49 -0.71
C ALA A 170 3.70 21.52 -1.55
N GLY A 171 3.61 21.57 -2.89
CA GLY A 171 4.78 21.52 -3.78
C GLY A 171 5.47 20.14 -3.83
N LEU A 172 4.74 19.08 -3.48
CA LEU A 172 5.22 17.70 -3.42
C LEU A 172 4.74 16.90 -4.64
N LYS A 173 5.48 15.84 -4.98
CA LYS A 173 5.13 14.93 -6.07
C LYS A 173 5.02 13.47 -5.59
N PRO A 174 4.04 12.69 -6.08
CA PRO A 174 4.02 11.26 -5.86
C PRO A 174 5.32 10.57 -6.33
N ALA A 175 5.88 9.72 -5.48
CA ALA A 175 7.10 8.95 -5.76
C ALA A 175 6.91 7.47 -5.39
N ALA A 176 7.74 6.60 -5.98
CA ALA A 176 7.73 5.19 -5.66
C ALA A 176 8.38 4.95 -4.29
N LEU A 177 7.69 4.22 -3.41
CA LEU A 177 8.12 4.01 -2.02
C LEU A 177 9.37 3.14 -1.91
N MET A 178 9.40 1.99 -2.58
CA MET A 178 10.52 1.03 -2.48
C MET A 178 11.88 1.63 -2.91
N PRO A 179 12.01 2.33 -4.06
CA PRO A 179 13.27 3.00 -4.41
C PRO A 179 13.74 3.99 -3.34
N HIS A 180 12.81 4.71 -2.72
CA HIS A 180 13.14 5.68 -1.67
C HIS A 180 13.56 5.01 -0.36
N LEU A 181 12.91 3.91 0.04
CA LEU A 181 13.35 3.10 1.18
C LEU A 181 14.79 2.59 0.99
N LYS A 182 15.14 2.18 -0.24
CA LYS A 182 16.49 1.74 -0.58
C LYS A 182 17.52 2.88 -0.52
N SER A 183 17.21 4.03 -1.13
CA SER A 183 18.14 5.17 -1.10
C SER A 183 18.37 5.72 0.32
N ALA A 184 17.35 5.62 1.18
CA ALA A 184 17.44 5.98 2.60
C ALA A 184 18.13 4.91 3.48
N GLY A 185 18.52 3.75 2.92
CA GLY A 185 19.14 2.66 3.69
C GLY A 185 18.20 1.98 4.69
N LEU A 186 16.88 2.12 4.51
CA LEU A 186 15.85 1.53 5.38
C LEU A 186 15.50 0.09 5.01
N VAL A 187 15.86 -0.33 3.80
CA VAL A 187 15.79 -1.72 3.35
C VAL A 187 17.08 -2.11 2.62
N PRO A 188 17.47 -3.40 2.62
CA PRO A 188 18.62 -3.91 1.86
C PRO A 188 18.47 -3.80 0.34
#